data_AF-A0A4R7EE36-F1
#
_entry.id   AF-A0A4R7EE36-F1
#
_cell.length_a   1.000
_cell.length_b   1.000
_cell.length_c   1.000
_cell.angle_alpha   90.00
_cell.angle_beta   90.00
_cell.angle_gamma   90.00
#
_symmetry.space_group_name_H-M   'P 1'
#
loop_
_entity.id
_entity.type
_entity.pdbx_description
1 polymer ?
#
loop_
_entity_poly.entity_id
_entity_poly.type
_entity_poly.pdbx_seq_one_letter_code
_entity_poly.pdbx_strand_id
1 'polypeptide(L)'
;MKKEDGYAVVLAFIMLLVLMIILTAVFSLVSNEIKFVSHARDSIKTFYIAEAGLEYASSFLSSLDLSDDSIWNDTDDDGYKELTDLSEVNGIVTNKKLDSVVITNINNNEITLKSTAIHDNGLKKEITVTYDKISNGSDFTNYSLVANGNIDLKNKVIIEGVVDDDHLDLDGDGIINKDDPDANNDGIEDPVNSIIEYEDEETGVISYYDTTPDYYGDIYTTGFVTEKNNTNLINSSVKDLSTNDDLQDIVPDMYASVSSQYEDEIDDSDGSNGTFYKNTIPQNSEGEYDFDDDVDVVYSDTDLEFKNGDIIKGNGILLVNGNIDFKNGVNISTADNENLIIIANGDVTFNNSSDFSGMVYASGKIYIKAKVDVQGSLISKTAIEETTISINNGGNDPSKIVYDNSYLKIFENLGIELPTIENEFGYDLEIVSWQE
;
A
#
# COMPACT_ATOMS: atom_id res chain seq x y z
N MET A 1 27.22 -88.39 -41.55
CA MET A 1 27.06 -86.92 -41.67
C MET A 1 25.61 -86.45 -41.81
N LYS A 2 24.64 -87.19 -42.38
CA LYS A 2 23.21 -86.77 -42.48
C LYS A 2 22.41 -86.65 -41.16
N LYS A 3 23.03 -86.76 -39.98
CA LYS A 3 22.32 -86.69 -38.67
C LYS A 3 22.52 -85.38 -37.92
N GLU A 4 23.45 -84.53 -38.35
CA GLU A 4 23.75 -83.26 -37.66
C GLU A 4 22.92 -82.09 -38.20
N ASP A 5 22.50 -82.13 -39.47
CA ASP A 5 21.73 -81.04 -40.11
C ASP A 5 20.35 -80.79 -39.46
N GLY A 6 19.73 -81.81 -38.86
CA GLY A 6 18.44 -81.67 -38.19
C GLY A 6 18.51 -80.88 -36.88
N TYR A 7 19.65 -80.96 -36.17
CA TYR A 7 19.84 -80.24 -34.91
C TYR A 7 19.97 -78.72 -35.13
N ALA A 8 20.61 -78.32 -36.22
CA ALA A 8 20.75 -76.91 -36.58
C ALA A 8 19.39 -76.24 -36.85
N VAL A 9 18.48 -76.94 -37.53
CA VAL A 9 17.11 -76.44 -37.81
C VAL A 9 16.31 -76.30 -36.53
N VAL A 10 16.33 -77.30 -35.64
CA VAL A 10 15.63 -77.24 -34.34
C VAL A 10 16.18 -76.10 -33.48
N LEU A 11 17.51 -75.93 -33.43
CA LEU A 11 18.13 -74.82 -32.72
C LEU A 11 17.70 -73.46 -33.28
N ALA A 12 17.63 -73.33 -34.61
CA ALA A 12 17.15 -72.10 -35.26
C ALA A 12 15.70 -71.79 -34.89
N PHE A 13 14.82 -72.79 -34.83
CA PHE A 13 13.43 -72.61 -34.38
C PHE A 13 13.33 -72.18 -32.92
N ILE A 14 14.13 -72.78 -32.03
CA ILE A 14 14.18 -72.39 -30.61
C ILE A 14 14.67 -70.95 -30.48
N MET A 15 15.74 -70.58 -31.19
CA MET A 15 16.25 -69.20 -31.17
C MET A 15 15.23 -68.20 -31.71
N LEU A 16 14.51 -68.54 -32.78
CA LEU A 16 13.45 -67.70 -33.33
C LEU A 16 12.29 -67.53 -32.35
N LEU A 17 11.91 -68.59 -31.62
CA LEU A 17 10.87 -68.52 -30.59
C LEU A 17 11.29 -67.64 -29.41
N VAL A 18 12.53 -67.79 -28.91
CA VAL A 18 13.07 -66.92 -27.86
C VAL A 18 13.08 -65.46 -28.32
N LEU A 19 13.47 -65.20 -29.56
CA LEU A 19 13.51 -63.86 -30.13
C LEU A 19 12.10 -63.24 -30.26
N MET A 20 11.08 -64.02 -30.63
CA MET A 20 9.68 -63.56 -30.62
C MET A 20 9.18 -63.20 -29.21
N ILE A 21 9.55 -63.99 -28.19
CA ILE A 21 9.17 -63.70 -26.80
C ILE A 21 9.81 -62.37 -26.36
N ILE A 22 11.09 -62.18 -26.64
CA ILE A 22 11.80 -60.92 -26.32
C ILE A 22 11.16 -59.74 -27.07
N LEU A 23 10.86 -59.89 -28.36
CA LEU A 23 10.23 -58.84 -29.15
C LEU A 23 8.86 -58.44 -28.57
N THR A 24 8.07 -59.41 -28.13
CA THR A 24 6.75 -59.17 -27.50
C THR A 24 6.90 -58.45 -26.16
N ALA A 25 7.89 -58.84 -25.35
CA ALA A 25 8.19 -58.17 -24.08
C ALA A 25 8.63 -56.71 -24.29
N VAL A 26 9.53 -56.47 -25.25
CA VAL A 26 9.98 -55.11 -25.60
C VAL A 26 8.82 -54.27 -26.12
N PHE A 27 7.96 -54.82 -26.98
CA PHE A 27 6.79 -54.09 -27.48
C PHE A 27 5.81 -53.70 -26.37
N SER A 28 5.60 -54.59 -25.39
CA SER A 28 4.79 -54.30 -24.20
C SER A 28 5.40 -53.18 -23.35
N LEU A 29 6.72 -53.21 -23.12
CA LEU A 29 7.44 -52.16 -22.41
C LEU A 29 7.32 -50.81 -23.13
N VAL A 30 7.55 -50.77 -24.44
CA VAL A 30 7.40 -49.55 -25.25
C VAL A 30 5.96 -49.04 -25.22
N SER A 31 4.96 -49.92 -25.32
CA SER A 31 3.55 -49.52 -25.25
C SER A 31 3.18 -48.93 -23.88
N ASN A 32 3.73 -49.47 -22.79
CA ASN A 32 3.49 -48.95 -21.46
C ASN A 32 4.18 -47.60 -21.26
N GLU A 33 5.41 -47.45 -21.76
CA GLU A 33 6.14 -46.19 -21.72
C GLU A 33 5.39 -45.09 -22.49
N ILE A 34 4.88 -45.39 -23.69
CA ILE A 34 4.08 -44.43 -24.47
C ILE A 34 2.82 -44.01 -23.69
N LYS A 35 2.15 -44.93 -22.99
CA LYS A 35 0.98 -44.61 -22.18
C LYS A 35 1.36 -43.74 -20.98
N PHE A 36 2.46 -44.06 -20.30
CA PHE A 36 2.95 -43.29 -19.16
C PHE A 36 3.33 -41.87 -19.59
N VAL A 37 4.12 -41.74 -20.67
CA VAL A 37 4.51 -40.45 -21.24
C VAL A 37 3.29 -39.65 -21.73
N SER A 38 2.31 -40.30 -22.36
CA SER A 38 1.07 -39.61 -22.74
C SER A 38 0.31 -39.12 -21.52
N HIS A 39 0.15 -39.95 -20.49
CA HIS A 39 -0.55 -39.58 -19.27
C HIS A 39 0.14 -38.44 -18.52
N ALA A 40 1.48 -38.48 -18.42
CA ALA A 40 2.27 -37.41 -17.84
C ALA A 40 2.14 -36.10 -18.63
N ARG A 41 2.23 -36.16 -19.96
CA ARG A 41 2.04 -35.00 -20.84
C ARG A 41 0.64 -34.42 -20.71
N ASP A 42 -0.38 -35.28 -20.68
CA ASP A 42 -1.77 -34.85 -20.57
C ASP A 42 -2.04 -34.25 -19.18
N SER A 43 -1.44 -34.81 -18.11
CA SER A 43 -1.46 -34.26 -16.75
C SER A 43 -0.86 -32.85 -16.66
N ILE A 44 0.35 -32.66 -17.19
CA ILE A 44 1.02 -31.34 -17.24
C ILE A 44 0.17 -30.33 -18.03
N LYS A 45 -0.44 -30.78 -19.13
CA LYS A 45 -1.31 -29.94 -19.92
C LYS A 45 -2.58 -29.50 -19.18
N THR A 46 -3.18 -30.37 -18.37
CA THR A 46 -4.37 -30.05 -17.57
C THR A 46 -4.01 -29.09 -16.44
N PHE A 47 -2.85 -29.29 -15.82
CA PHE A 47 -2.29 -28.38 -14.82
C PHE A 47 -2.20 -26.94 -15.34
N TYR A 48 -1.56 -26.72 -16.49
CA TYR A 48 -1.40 -25.37 -17.04
C TYR A 48 -2.72 -24.68 -17.39
N ILE A 49 -3.80 -25.42 -17.55
CA ILE A 49 -5.13 -24.85 -17.80
C ILE A 49 -5.80 -24.45 -16.51
N ALA A 50 -5.64 -25.25 -15.45
CA ALA A 50 -6.07 -24.84 -14.13
C ALA A 50 -5.33 -23.56 -13.71
N GLU A 51 -4.02 -23.48 -13.95
CA GLU A 51 -3.20 -22.28 -13.69
C GLU A 51 -3.70 -21.08 -14.51
N ALA A 52 -3.92 -21.24 -15.82
CA ALA A 52 -4.48 -20.17 -16.65
C ALA A 52 -5.88 -19.72 -16.19
N GLY A 53 -6.68 -20.62 -15.60
CA GLY A 53 -7.97 -20.26 -14.99
C GLY A 53 -7.82 -19.39 -13.74
N LEU A 54 -6.78 -19.63 -12.92
CA LEU A 54 -6.48 -18.80 -11.76
C LEU A 54 -6.00 -17.41 -12.17
N GLU A 55 -5.11 -17.34 -13.17
CA GLU A 55 -4.60 -16.08 -13.71
C GLU A 55 -5.71 -15.24 -14.36
N TYR A 56 -6.62 -15.91 -15.08
CA TYR A 56 -7.79 -15.24 -15.62
C TYR A 56 -8.66 -14.69 -14.50
N ALA A 57 -8.95 -15.48 -13.47
CA ALA A 57 -9.77 -15.04 -12.34
C ALA A 57 -9.12 -13.95 -11.47
N SER A 58 -7.79 -13.97 -11.28
CA SER A 58 -7.08 -12.91 -10.55
C SER A 58 -7.17 -11.57 -11.27
N SER A 59 -7.13 -11.55 -12.61
CA SER A 59 -7.31 -10.32 -13.40
C SER A 59 -8.69 -9.67 -13.23
N PHE A 60 -9.72 -10.45 -12.88
CA PHE A 60 -11.02 -9.88 -12.51
C PHE A 60 -11.02 -9.38 -11.08
N LEU A 61 -10.40 -10.12 -10.15
CA LEU A 61 -10.31 -9.69 -8.75
C LEU A 61 -9.65 -8.31 -8.61
N SER A 62 -8.58 -8.04 -9.37
CA SER A 62 -7.91 -6.72 -9.37
C SER A 62 -8.78 -5.58 -9.93
N SER A 63 -9.84 -5.91 -10.67
CA SER A 63 -10.76 -4.92 -11.27
C SER A 63 -12.12 -4.86 -10.56
N LEU A 64 -12.33 -5.68 -9.52
CA LEU A 64 -13.65 -5.90 -8.95
C LEU A 64 -13.88 -5.08 -7.70
N ASP A 65 -14.84 -4.16 -7.77
CA ASP A 65 -15.70 -3.90 -6.63
C ASP A 65 -16.44 -5.22 -6.30
N LEU A 66 -16.05 -5.88 -5.22
CA LEU A 66 -16.63 -7.16 -4.79
C LEU A 66 -18.15 -7.07 -4.52
N SER A 67 -18.73 -5.86 -4.55
CA SER A 67 -20.17 -5.62 -4.49
C SER A 67 -20.91 -5.79 -5.83
N ASP A 68 -20.21 -5.85 -6.98
CA ASP A 68 -20.83 -6.14 -8.28
C ASP A 68 -20.96 -7.66 -8.50
N ASP A 69 -22.13 -8.20 -8.17
CA ASP A 69 -22.48 -9.62 -8.31
C ASP A 69 -22.67 -10.08 -9.76
N SER A 70 -22.44 -9.25 -10.78
CA SER A 70 -22.73 -9.61 -12.18
C SER A 70 -21.78 -10.65 -12.79
N ILE A 71 -20.55 -10.76 -12.30
CA ILE A 71 -19.51 -11.65 -12.84
C ILE A 71 -19.44 -12.98 -12.08
N TRP A 72 -19.75 -12.95 -10.78
CA TRP A 72 -19.67 -14.09 -9.87
C TRP A 72 -21.07 -14.55 -9.50
N ASN A 73 -21.47 -15.75 -9.94
CA ASN A 73 -22.72 -16.31 -9.47
C ASN A 73 -22.54 -16.77 -8.03
N ASP A 74 -23.40 -16.27 -7.14
CA ASP A 74 -23.59 -16.85 -5.82
C ASP A 74 -24.11 -18.27 -6.00
N THR A 75 -23.31 -19.26 -5.59
CA THR A 75 -23.73 -20.66 -5.64
C THR A 75 -24.46 -20.98 -4.34
N ASP A 76 -25.74 -21.33 -4.47
CA ASP A 76 -26.72 -21.58 -3.41
C ASP A 76 -26.12 -21.98 -2.03
N ASP A 77 -26.45 -21.19 -0.98
CA ASP A 77 -26.31 -21.41 0.47
C ASP A 77 -24.90 -21.60 1.09
N ASP A 78 -23.84 -21.87 0.31
CA ASP A 78 -22.51 -22.22 0.86
C ASP A 78 -21.48 -21.07 0.84
N GLY A 79 -21.82 -19.90 0.28
CA GLY A 79 -20.95 -18.71 0.22
C GLY A 79 -19.83 -18.78 -0.81
N TYR A 80 -19.92 -19.72 -1.76
CA TYR A 80 -18.98 -19.85 -2.87
C TYR A 80 -19.41 -18.99 -4.07
N LYS A 81 -18.46 -18.30 -4.68
CA LYS A 81 -18.65 -17.52 -5.92
C LYS A 81 -17.99 -18.25 -7.09
N GLU A 82 -18.74 -18.59 -8.15
CA GLU A 82 -18.20 -19.26 -9.35
C GLU A 82 -18.16 -18.31 -10.55
N LEU A 83 -17.08 -18.35 -11.32
CA LEU A 83 -16.92 -17.53 -12.53
C LEU A 83 -17.90 -17.99 -13.61
N THR A 84 -18.79 -17.09 -14.03
CA THR A 84 -19.99 -17.44 -14.81
C THR A 84 -19.72 -17.77 -16.28
N ASP A 85 -18.69 -17.18 -16.87
CA ASP A 85 -18.33 -17.39 -18.26
C ASP A 85 -16.86 -17.79 -18.42
N LEU A 86 -16.64 -19.05 -18.75
CA LEU A 86 -15.32 -19.61 -19.07
C LEU A 86 -15.11 -19.74 -20.59
N SER A 87 -15.98 -19.16 -21.41
CA SER A 87 -15.95 -19.33 -22.86
C SER A 87 -14.71 -18.70 -23.51
N GLU A 88 -14.21 -17.60 -22.97
CA GLU A 88 -12.98 -16.96 -23.45
C GLU A 88 -11.76 -17.86 -23.24
N VAL A 89 -11.56 -18.35 -22.01
CA VAL A 89 -10.46 -19.26 -21.68
C VAL A 89 -10.60 -20.57 -22.46
N ASN A 90 -11.80 -21.15 -22.52
CA ASN A 90 -12.06 -22.38 -23.26
C ASN A 90 -11.95 -22.20 -24.79
N GLY A 91 -12.15 -20.99 -25.31
CA GLY A 91 -11.99 -20.68 -26.74
C GLY A 91 -10.54 -20.77 -27.20
N ILE A 92 -9.59 -20.53 -26.29
CA ILE A 92 -8.15 -20.60 -26.57
C ILE A 92 -7.64 -22.05 -26.48
N VAL A 93 -8.26 -22.89 -25.64
CA VAL A 93 -7.78 -24.22 -25.33
C VAL A 93 -8.48 -25.30 -26.17
N THR A 94 -7.78 -25.86 -27.17
CA THR A 94 -8.33 -26.97 -27.98
C THR A 94 -8.20 -28.34 -27.27
N ASN A 95 -9.28 -29.15 -27.28
CA ASN A 95 -9.37 -30.54 -26.78
C ASN A 95 -9.23 -30.72 -25.27
N LYS A 96 -9.60 -29.67 -24.50
CA LYS A 96 -9.56 -29.64 -23.04
C LYS A 96 -10.53 -28.58 -22.57
N LYS A 97 -10.91 -28.62 -21.29
CA LYS A 97 -11.86 -27.66 -20.75
C LYS A 97 -11.42 -27.22 -19.35
N LEU A 98 -11.37 -25.92 -19.13
CA LEU A 98 -11.45 -25.34 -17.79
C LEU A 98 -12.87 -25.59 -17.28
N ASP A 99 -12.98 -26.40 -16.23
CA ASP A 99 -14.25 -26.89 -15.72
C ASP A 99 -14.92 -25.85 -14.84
N SER A 100 -14.17 -25.32 -13.86
CA SER A 100 -14.63 -24.27 -12.96
C SER A 100 -13.46 -23.45 -12.40
N VAL A 101 -13.75 -22.20 -12.03
CA VAL A 101 -12.91 -21.37 -11.15
C VAL A 101 -13.82 -20.79 -10.08
N VAL A 102 -13.53 -21.09 -8.82
CA VAL A 102 -14.41 -20.81 -7.68
C VAL A 102 -13.63 -20.08 -6.60
N ILE A 103 -14.22 -19.04 -6.02
CA ILE A 103 -13.73 -18.45 -4.77
C ILE A 103 -14.18 -19.34 -3.62
N THR A 104 -13.25 -20.01 -2.96
CA THR A 104 -13.52 -20.94 -1.86
C THR A 104 -13.51 -20.32 -0.48
N ASN A 105 -12.91 -19.15 -0.34
CA ASN A 105 -12.85 -18.41 0.91
C ASN A 105 -12.71 -16.93 0.60
N ILE A 106 -13.52 -16.12 1.28
CA ILE A 106 -13.38 -14.67 1.31
C ILE A 106 -13.42 -14.30 2.79
N ASN A 107 -12.26 -13.96 3.34
CA ASN A 107 -12.18 -13.35 4.66
C ASN A 107 -11.66 -11.91 4.51
N ASN A 108 -11.53 -11.18 5.62
CA ASN A 108 -11.15 -9.77 5.58
C ASN A 108 -9.76 -9.52 4.97
N ASN A 109 -8.86 -10.51 5.03
CA ASN A 109 -7.45 -10.38 4.68
C ASN A 109 -6.96 -11.40 3.65
N GLU A 110 -7.81 -12.31 3.15
CA GLU A 110 -7.43 -13.37 2.22
C GLU A 110 -8.58 -13.74 1.28
N ILE A 111 -8.23 -14.03 0.03
CA ILE A 111 -9.12 -14.60 -0.99
C ILE A 111 -8.50 -15.92 -1.46
N THR A 112 -9.23 -17.03 -1.31
CA THR A 112 -8.78 -18.32 -1.86
C THR A 112 -9.52 -18.64 -3.15
N LEU A 113 -8.77 -18.77 -4.25
CA LEU A 113 -9.27 -19.25 -5.53
C LEU A 113 -8.95 -20.74 -5.74
N LYS A 114 -9.88 -21.43 -6.36
CA LYS A 114 -9.76 -22.83 -6.73
C LYS A 114 -10.13 -23.02 -8.20
N SER A 115 -9.18 -23.50 -8.99
CA SER A 115 -9.37 -23.76 -10.42
C SER A 115 -9.29 -25.24 -10.72
N THR A 116 -10.25 -25.73 -11.50
CA THR A 116 -10.37 -27.13 -11.90
C THR A 116 -10.35 -27.26 -13.40
N ALA A 117 -9.46 -28.11 -13.93
CA ALA A 117 -9.39 -28.42 -15.36
C ALA A 117 -9.58 -29.92 -15.63
N ILE A 118 -10.23 -30.23 -16.75
CA ILE A 118 -10.50 -31.61 -17.20
C ILE A 118 -9.98 -31.81 -18.63
N HIS A 119 -9.20 -32.87 -18.81
CA HIS A 119 -8.78 -33.34 -20.13
C HIS A 119 -9.82 -34.29 -20.74
N ASP A 120 -9.89 -34.37 -22.08
CA ASP A 120 -10.79 -35.27 -22.82
C ASP A 120 -10.75 -36.76 -22.41
N ASN A 121 -9.66 -37.20 -21.76
CA ASN A 121 -9.50 -38.58 -21.30
C ASN A 121 -10.04 -38.79 -19.87
N GLY A 122 -10.66 -37.77 -19.26
CA GLY A 122 -11.19 -37.77 -17.90
C GLY A 122 -10.17 -37.43 -16.80
N LEU A 123 -8.92 -37.08 -17.16
CA LEU A 123 -7.93 -36.62 -16.18
C LEU A 123 -8.34 -35.24 -15.64
N LYS A 124 -8.48 -35.15 -14.32
CA LYS A 124 -8.83 -33.93 -13.58
C LYS A 124 -7.59 -33.41 -12.84
N LYS A 125 -7.37 -32.10 -12.88
CA LYS A 125 -6.41 -31.38 -12.03
C LYS A 125 -7.09 -30.21 -11.36
N GLU A 126 -6.64 -29.93 -10.15
CA GLU A 126 -7.20 -28.92 -9.27
C GLU A 126 -6.01 -28.13 -8.71
N ILE A 127 -6.11 -26.81 -8.72
CA ILE A 127 -5.11 -25.92 -8.14
C ILE A 127 -5.84 -24.94 -7.23
N THR A 128 -5.36 -24.83 -6.00
CA THR A 128 -5.85 -23.86 -5.02
C THR A 128 -4.75 -22.84 -4.75
N VAL A 129 -5.09 -21.56 -4.83
CA VAL A 129 -4.22 -20.43 -4.51
C VAL A 129 -4.93 -19.53 -3.52
N THR A 130 -4.25 -19.20 -2.42
CA THR A 130 -4.69 -18.16 -1.49
C THR A 130 -3.89 -16.90 -1.78
N TYR A 131 -4.62 -15.80 -1.92
CA TYR A 131 -4.07 -14.47 -2.05
C TYR A 131 -4.34 -13.68 -0.78
N ASP A 132 -3.35 -12.92 -0.30
CA ASP A 132 -3.61 -11.92 0.73
C ASP A 132 -4.39 -10.75 0.13
N LYS A 133 -5.46 -10.34 0.80
CA LYS A 133 -6.18 -9.10 0.54
C LYS A 133 -5.37 -7.99 1.20
N ILE A 134 -4.46 -7.41 0.43
CA ILE A 134 -3.85 -6.13 0.80
C ILE A 134 -4.98 -5.11 0.69
N SER A 135 -5.44 -4.63 1.84
CA SER A 135 -6.42 -3.55 1.87
C SER A 135 -5.70 -2.28 1.43
N ASN A 136 -5.80 -1.93 0.15
CA ASN A 136 -5.36 -0.65 -0.42
C ASN A 136 -6.28 0.50 0.01
N GLY A 137 -6.49 0.59 1.33
CA GLY A 137 -7.26 1.61 1.99
C GLY A 137 -6.37 2.38 2.96
N SER A 138 -5.24 2.88 2.50
CA SER A 138 -4.67 4.08 3.12
C SER A 138 -5.01 5.25 2.21
N ASP A 139 -6.19 5.83 2.42
CA ASP A 139 -6.44 7.22 2.06
C ASP A 139 -5.32 8.03 2.74
N PHE A 140 -4.19 8.25 2.06
CA PHE A 140 -3.03 8.98 2.61
C PHE A 140 -3.45 10.36 3.14
N THR A 141 -4.60 10.84 2.65
CA THR A 141 -5.25 12.06 3.09
C THR A 141 -5.66 12.03 4.55
N ASN A 142 -5.84 10.88 5.21
CA ASN A 142 -6.33 10.77 6.59
C ASN A 142 -5.24 10.77 7.67
N TYR A 143 -3.98 10.98 7.28
CA TYR A 143 -2.84 10.83 8.16
C TYR A 143 -2.15 12.18 8.43
N SER A 144 -1.76 12.41 9.68
CA SER A 144 -0.85 13.49 10.06
C SER A 144 0.55 13.27 9.47
N LEU A 145 0.97 12.01 9.43
CA LEU A 145 2.32 11.61 9.14
C LEU A 145 2.31 10.26 8.42
N VAL A 146 2.86 10.23 7.21
CA VAL A 146 3.01 9.00 6.41
C VAL A 146 4.45 8.90 5.95
N ALA A 147 5.08 7.75 6.18
CA ALA A 147 6.43 7.52 5.71
C ALA A 147 6.68 6.06 5.31
N ASN A 148 7.28 5.87 4.13
CA ASN A 148 7.60 4.54 3.59
C ASN A 148 8.94 3.98 4.12
N GLY A 149 9.29 4.33 5.35
CA GLY A 149 10.56 4.04 6.01
C GLY A 149 10.68 4.84 7.29
N ASN A 150 11.73 4.65 8.10
CA ASN A 150 11.68 5.02 9.52
C ASN A 150 11.31 6.50 9.81
N ILE A 151 10.39 6.69 10.75
CA ILE A 151 10.15 7.98 11.40
C ILE A 151 10.98 8.07 12.69
N ASP A 152 11.84 9.08 12.80
CA ASP A 152 12.69 9.33 13.97
C ASP A 152 12.22 10.59 14.70
N LEU A 153 11.50 10.40 15.80
CA LEU A 153 11.01 11.49 16.65
C LEU A 153 11.96 11.69 17.82
N LYS A 154 12.68 12.82 17.82
CA LYS A 154 13.60 13.19 18.88
C LYS A 154 13.10 14.38 19.69
N ASN A 155 13.29 14.27 21.00
CA ASN A 155 12.84 15.24 22.00
C ASN A 155 11.31 15.28 22.10
N LYS A 156 10.73 16.40 22.55
CA LYS A 156 9.27 16.54 22.71
C LYS A 156 8.61 16.82 21.37
N VAL A 157 7.86 15.84 20.87
CA VAL A 157 7.00 15.95 19.67
C VAL A 157 5.59 15.53 20.08
N ILE A 158 4.59 16.32 19.71
CA ILE A 158 3.18 16.01 19.91
C ILE A 158 2.54 15.79 18.55
N ILE A 159 1.98 14.62 18.30
CA ILE A 159 1.22 14.33 17.08
C ILE A 159 -0.25 14.12 17.47
N GLU A 160 -1.14 14.91 16.87
CA GLU A 160 -2.60 14.83 17.02
C GLU A 160 -3.20 14.38 15.67
N GLY A 161 -3.37 13.06 15.52
CA GLY A 161 -3.94 12.42 14.32
C GLY A 161 -3.32 11.05 14.03
N VAL A 162 -3.64 10.47 12.87
CA VAL A 162 -3.21 9.12 12.49
C VAL A 162 -1.79 9.15 11.91
N VAL A 163 -0.95 8.19 12.33
CA VAL A 163 0.40 7.98 11.80
C VAL A 163 0.44 6.62 11.11
N ASP A 164 0.99 6.57 9.91
CA ASP A 164 1.26 5.35 9.14
C ASP A 164 2.75 5.31 8.79
N ASP A 165 3.41 4.21 9.12
CA ASP A 165 4.85 4.10 8.99
C ASP A 165 5.27 2.67 8.68
N ASP A 166 6.49 2.53 8.19
CA ASP A 166 7.20 1.26 8.25
C ASP A 166 7.97 1.06 9.54
N HIS A 167 8.45 2.09 10.23
CA HIS A 167 9.21 1.89 11.46
C HIS A 167 9.29 3.13 12.34
N LEU A 168 8.47 3.17 13.39
CA LEU A 168 8.41 4.31 14.28
C LEU A 168 9.48 4.22 15.40
N ASP A 169 10.50 5.07 15.35
CA ASP A 169 11.52 5.20 16.41
C ASP A 169 11.25 6.44 17.28
N LEU A 170 11.01 6.22 18.58
CA LEU A 170 10.73 7.26 19.56
C LEU A 170 11.93 7.43 20.50
N ASP A 171 12.79 8.40 20.17
CA ASP A 171 13.99 8.78 20.92
C ASP A 171 13.72 10.06 21.74
N GLY A 172 12.85 9.99 22.76
CA GLY A 172 12.56 11.11 23.69
C GLY A 172 11.09 11.20 24.11
N ASP A 173 10.71 12.22 24.90
CA ASP A 173 9.36 12.39 25.49
C ASP A 173 8.23 12.73 24.46
N GLY A 174 8.14 12.01 23.34
CA GLY A 174 7.08 12.17 22.34
C GLY A 174 5.71 11.70 22.85
N ILE A 175 4.64 12.39 22.43
CA ILE A 175 3.24 12.03 22.73
C ILE A 175 2.49 11.94 21.40
N ILE A 176 1.87 10.80 21.11
CA ILE A 176 0.93 10.63 20.00
C ILE A 176 -0.46 10.57 20.63
N ASN A 177 -1.30 11.56 20.37
CA ASN A 177 -2.67 11.63 20.88
C ASN A 177 -3.65 11.31 19.74
N LYS A 178 -4.41 10.22 19.91
CA LYS A 178 -5.41 9.77 18.94
C LYS A 178 -6.79 10.26 19.38
N ASP A 179 -7.22 11.41 18.87
CA ASP A 179 -8.62 11.85 18.97
C ASP A 179 -9.33 11.50 17.65
N ASP A 180 -9.70 10.23 17.48
CA ASP A 180 -10.60 9.79 16.38
C ASP A 180 -12.05 9.76 16.90
N PRO A 181 -12.97 10.59 16.38
CA PRO A 181 -14.35 10.63 16.81
C PRO A 181 -15.23 9.43 16.36
N ASP A 182 -14.74 8.49 15.52
CA ASP A 182 -15.59 7.46 14.88
C ASP A 182 -15.18 5.97 15.08
N ALA A 183 -14.14 5.63 15.87
CA ALA A 183 -13.62 4.24 15.96
C ALA A 183 -14.30 3.33 17.00
N ASN A 184 -14.61 2.07 16.62
CA ASN A 184 -15.37 1.09 17.42
C ASN A 184 -14.53 -0.01 18.21
N ASN A 185 -14.71 -0.33 19.53
CA ASN A 185 -13.92 -1.32 20.35
C ASN A 185 -14.22 -2.82 20.24
N ASP A 186 -13.18 -3.59 20.52
CA ASP A 186 -13.20 -4.74 21.44
C ASP A 186 -11.86 -5.05 22.16
N GLY A 187 -11.89 -5.08 23.51
CA GLY A 187 -11.18 -6.04 24.40
C GLY A 187 -9.68 -5.90 24.79
N ILE A 188 -9.41 -5.24 25.92
CA ILE A 188 -8.49 -5.47 27.09
C ILE A 188 -7.12 -6.20 26.83
N GLU A 189 -5.92 -5.72 27.23
CA GLU A 189 -5.32 -5.61 28.59
C GLU A 189 -4.18 -4.57 28.67
N ASP A 190 -4.24 -3.68 29.65
CA ASP A 190 -3.27 -2.62 29.97
C ASP A 190 -2.29 -3.06 31.08
N PRO A 191 -1.00 -2.67 31.04
CA PRO A 191 -0.22 -2.54 32.27
C PRO A 191 0.17 -1.07 32.56
N VAL A 192 -0.68 -0.41 33.38
CA VAL A 192 -0.30 0.36 34.58
C VAL A 192 0.47 1.69 34.39
N ASN A 193 -0.22 2.85 34.54
CA ASN A 193 -0.17 3.68 35.77
C ASN A 193 -0.94 5.01 35.66
N SER A 194 -2.15 5.06 36.24
CA SER A 194 -2.57 6.21 37.06
C SER A 194 -3.69 5.79 38.00
N ILE A 195 -3.36 5.54 39.27
CA ILE A 195 -4.33 5.31 40.34
C ILE A 195 -4.82 6.68 40.80
N ILE A 196 -6.12 6.95 40.67
CA ILE A 196 -6.77 8.05 41.41
C ILE A 196 -7.37 7.43 42.68
N GLU A 197 -6.77 7.75 43.82
CA GLU A 197 -7.29 7.38 45.14
C GLU A 197 -8.42 8.34 45.52
N TYR A 198 -9.55 7.77 45.98
CA TYR A 198 -10.56 8.53 46.70
C TYR A 198 -10.76 7.89 48.08
N GLU A 199 -10.46 8.67 49.12
CA GLU A 199 -10.69 8.30 50.52
C GLU A 199 -12.05 8.85 50.96
N ASP A 200 -12.96 7.95 51.34
CA ASP A 200 -14.24 8.32 51.94
C ASP A 200 -14.02 8.82 53.38
N GLU A 201 -14.21 10.12 53.60
CA GLU A 201 -13.95 10.80 54.88
C GLU A 201 -14.80 10.28 56.07
N GLU A 202 -15.92 9.58 55.84
CA GLU A 202 -16.73 9.02 56.94
C GLU A 202 -16.32 7.60 57.34
N THR A 203 -15.73 6.82 56.43
CA THR A 203 -15.47 5.38 56.65
C THR A 203 -14.01 4.98 56.61
N GLY A 204 -13.14 5.80 56.02
CA GLY A 204 -11.70 5.53 55.85
C GLY A 204 -11.40 4.33 54.94
N VAL A 205 -12.38 3.90 54.13
CA VAL A 205 -12.22 2.78 53.20
C VAL A 205 -11.94 3.31 51.81
N ILE A 206 -10.77 2.94 51.27
CA ILE A 206 -10.38 3.23 49.89
C ILE A 206 -11.09 2.20 48.99
N SER A 207 -11.91 2.68 48.06
CA SER A 207 -12.64 1.83 47.11
C SER A 207 -12.21 2.18 45.68
N TYR A 208 -11.94 1.16 44.88
CA TYR A 208 -11.55 1.29 43.48
C TYR A 208 -12.78 1.02 42.61
N TYR A 209 -13.15 1.98 41.75
CA TYR A 209 -14.20 1.79 40.75
C TYR A 209 -13.63 2.07 39.37
N ASP A 210 -13.79 1.06 38.52
CA ASP A 210 -13.51 1.11 37.09
C ASP A 210 -14.81 1.52 36.38
N THR A 211 -14.80 2.67 35.70
CA THR A 211 -15.99 3.23 35.03
C THR A 211 -15.62 3.90 33.71
N THR A 212 -15.20 3.13 32.70
CA THR A 212 -15.22 3.58 31.30
C THR A 212 -15.50 2.42 30.33
N PRO A 213 -16.25 2.64 29.23
CA PRO A 213 -16.41 1.68 28.15
C PRO A 213 -15.22 1.78 27.16
N ASP A 214 -14.51 0.68 26.96
CA ASP A 214 -13.34 0.56 26.09
C ASP A 214 -13.74 0.78 24.61
N TYR A 215 -13.01 1.60 23.78
CA TYR A 215 -12.99 1.74 22.26
C TYR A 215 -11.51 1.85 21.68
N TYR A 216 -11.07 0.95 20.72
CA TYR A 216 -9.67 0.71 20.24
C TYR A 216 -9.45 1.25 18.81
N GLY A 217 -8.22 1.67 18.47
CA GLY A 217 -7.81 1.95 17.10
C GLY A 217 -6.32 1.63 16.86
N ASP A 218 -6.00 1.23 15.63
CA ASP A 218 -4.68 0.70 15.25
C ASP A 218 -3.63 1.79 14.98
N ILE A 219 -2.35 1.46 15.23
CA ILE A 219 -1.16 2.09 14.64
C ILE A 219 -0.64 1.12 13.57
N TYR A 220 -0.44 1.60 12.36
CA TYR A 220 0.20 0.84 11.30
C TYR A 220 1.69 1.23 11.31
N THR A 221 2.52 0.31 11.77
CA THR A 221 3.99 0.42 11.72
C THR A 221 4.55 -0.91 11.25
N THR A 222 5.32 -0.95 10.16
CA THR A 222 5.86 -2.22 9.59
C THR A 222 7.19 -2.70 10.22
N GLY A 223 7.52 -2.20 11.42
CA GLY A 223 8.89 -2.24 11.95
C GLY A 223 9.01 -2.01 13.46
N PHE A 224 10.21 -2.32 14.00
CA PHE A 224 10.52 -2.32 15.44
C PHE A 224 10.54 -0.93 16.09
N VAL A 225 9.59 -0.64 16.98
CA VAL A 225 9.72 0.53 17.87
C VAL A 225 10.92 0.35 18.81
N THR A 226 11.98 1.14 18.65
CA THR A 226 13.18 1.06 19.50
C THR A 226 13.13 2.11 20.60
N GLU A 227 12.42 1.82 21.68
CA GLU A 227 12.31 2.78 22.78
C GLU A 227 13.65 3.02 23.50
N LYS A 228 14.22 4.22 23.33
CA LYS A 228 15.42 4.68 24.06
C LYS A 228 15.03 5.90 24.89
N ASN A 229 14.47 5.59 26.06
CA ASN A 229 14.19 6.45 27.23
C ASN A 229 12.72 6.88 27.41
N ASN A 230 12.10 6.35 28.47
CA ASN A 230 11.05 6.94 29.32
C ASN A 230 9.87 7.65 28.63
N THR A 231 9.32 7.03 27.60
CA THR A 231 8.08 7.47 26.93
C THR A 231 6.85 6.84 27.55
N ASN A 232 5.78 7.62 27.66
CA ASN A 232 4.43 7.11 27.96
C ASN A 232 3.71 6.90 26.61
N LEU A 233 3.88 5.73 26.00
CA LEU A 233 2.97 5.28 24.94
C LEU A 233 1.65 4.86 25.60
N ILE A 234 0.55 5.49 25.22
CA ILE A 234 -0.79 5.04 25.63
C ILE A 234 -1.33 4.17 24.48
N ASN A 235 -1.34 2.84 24.71
CA ASN A 235 -1.99 1.75 23.96
C ASN A 235 -2.16 1.88 22.44
N SER A 236 -1.43 1.04 21.70
CA SER A 236 -1.72 0.74 20.29
C SER A 236 -1.44 -0.72 19.94
N SER A 237 -2.41 -1.39 19.29
CA SER A 237 -2.19 -2.59 18.51
C SER A 237 -1.40 -2.24 17.24
N VAL A 238 -0.36 -3.03 16.95
CA VAL A 238 0.48 -2.89 15.75
C VAL A 238 0.06 -3.96 14.74
N LYS A 239 -0.33 -3.56 13.52
CA LYS A 239 -0.58 -4.46 12.38
C LYS A 239 0.44 -4.16 11.28
N ASP A 240 1.05 -5.22 10.74
CA ASP A 240 2.14 -5.21 9.74
C ASP A 240 1.57 -5.06 8.31
N LEU A 241 2.11 -4.13 7.52
CA LEU A 241 1.65 -3.73 6.17
C LEU A 241 2.82 -3.59 5.16
N SER A 242 3.90 -4.37 5.33
CA SER A 242 5.23 -4.18 4.72
C SER A 242 5.40 -4.28 3.18
N THR A 243 4.40 -4.01 2.33
CA THR A 243 4.56 -4.12 0.86
C THR A 243 3.80 -3.10 -0.01
N ASN A 244 3.46 -1.91 0.50
CA ASN A 244 2.70 -0.95 -0.30
C ASN A 244 3.58 -0.18 -1.33
N ASP A 245 3.82 -0.80 -2.48
CA ASP A 245 4.57 -0.22 -3.61
C ASP A 245 3.78 0.91 -4.35
N ASP A 246 2.50 1.15 -4.03
CA ASP A 246 1.61 2.03 -4.81
C ASP A 246 1.86 3.54 -4.60
N LEU A 247 2.48 3.94 -3.47
CA LEU A 247 2.95 5.32 -3.30
C LEU A 247 4.00 5.72 -4.36
N GLN A 248 4.54 4.74 -5.10
CA GLN A 248 5.55 5.00 -6.12
C GLN A 248 5.02 5.70 -7.37
N ASP A 249 3.76 5.49 -7.76
CA ASP A 249 3.25 5.94 -9.07
C ASP A 249 2.35 7.19 -8.98
N ILE A 250 1.72 7.43 -7.84
CA ILE A 250 0.76 8.53 -7.59
C ILE A 250 1.37 9.93 -7.86
N VAL A 251 2.64 10.12 -7.55
CA VAL A 251 3.24 11.46 -7.50
C VAL A 251 3.94 11.89 -8.79
N PRO A 252 4.67 11.03 -9.51
CA PRO A 252 5.02 11.33 -10.90
C PRO A 252 3.78 11.72 -11.70
N ASP A 253 2.63 11.10 -11.42
CA ASP A 253 1.36 11.40 -12.07
C ASP A 253 0.72 12.71 -11.59
N MET A 254 0.76 13.06 -10.29
CA MET A 254 0.35 14.40 -9.83
C MET A 254 1.25 15.51 -10.37
N TYR A 255 2.57 15.29 -10.35
CA TYR A 255 3.52 16.25 -10.89
C TYR A 255 3.33 16.40 -12.40
N ALA A 256 3.12 15.30 -13.13
CA ALA A 256 2.86 15.31 -14.55
C ALA A 256 1.47 15.88 -14.89
N SER A 257 0.43 15.63 -14.10
CA SER A 257 -0.93 16.16 -14.33
C SER A 257 -0.95 17.66 -14.13
N VAL A 258 -0.40 18.16 -13.02
CA VAL A 258 -0.30 19.60 -12.76
C VAL A 258 0.70 20.26 -13.71
N SER A 259 1.82 19.62 -14.07
CA SER A 259 2.73 20.21 -15.06
C SER A 259 2.13 20.26 -16.46
N SER A 260 1.44 19.20 -16.91
CA SER A 260 0.94 19.09 -18.28
C SER A 260 -0.28 19.97 -18.54
N GLN A 261 -1.17 20.13 -17.55
CA GLN A 261 -2.33 21.01 -17.67
C GLN A 261 -1.92 22.48 -17.86
N TYR A 262 -0.78 22.89 -17.29
CA TYR A 262 -0.35 24.28 -17.28
C TYR A 262 0.78 24.62 -18.26
N GLU A 263 1.46 23.63 -18.87
CA GLU A 263 2.44 23.90 -19.94
C GLU A 263 1.80 24.44 -21.24
N ASP A 264 0.52 24.12 -21.49
CA ASP A 264 -0.21 24.55 -22.70
C ASP A 264 -0.99 25.86 -22.54
N GLU A 265 -1.23 26.34 -21.31
CA GLU A 265 -2.10 27.50 -21.00
C GLU A 265 -1.36 28.81 -20.68
N ILE A 266 -0.05 28.89 -20.97
CA ILE A 266 0.73 30.14 -20.83
C ILE A 266 0.40 31.12 -21.97
N ASP A 267 -0.86 31.56 -22.08
CA ASP A 267 -1.33 32.65 -22.95
C ASP A 267 -2.33 33.59 -22.23
N ASP A 268 -1.99 33.95 -20.99
CA ASP A 268 -2.07 35.25 -20.30
C ASP A 268 -3.20 36.26 -20.61
N SER A 269 -4.39 35.86 -21.09
CA SER A 269 -5.39 36.82 -21.57
C SER A 269 -6.80 36.75 -21.00
N ASP A 270 -7.22 35.65 -20.36
CA ASP A 270 -8.58 35.54 -19.79
C ASP A 270 -8.49 35.25 -18.29
N GLY A 271 -8.59 36.31 -17.47
CA GLY A 271 -8.46 36.30 -16.02
C GLY A 271 -9.55 35.51 -15.28
N SER A 272 -9.53 34.19 -15.37
CA SER A 272 -10.29 33.30 -14.50
C SER A 272 -9.43 32.12 -14.06
N ASN A 273 -9.26 32.05 -12.73
CA ASN A 273 -8.82 30.95 -11.87
C ASN A 273 -7.37 30.44 -12.04
N GLY A 274 -6.47 31.06 -11.28
CA GLY A 274 -5.14 30.55 -10.94
C GLY A 274 -4.01 31.22 -11.73
N THR A 275 -2.97 31.67 -11.03
CA THR A 275 -1.75 32.18 -11.67
C THR A 275 -0.67 31.11 -11.62
N PHE A 276 -0.02 30.87 -12.76
CA PHE A 276 1.12 29.94 -12.85
C PHE A 276 2.44 30.70 -12.91
N TYR A 277 3.35 30.41 -11.98
CA TYR A 277 4.68 31.02 -11.96
C TYR A 277 5.78 29.98 -12.17
N LYS A 278 6.58 30.14 -13.24
CA LYS A 278 7.74 29.27 -13.51
C LYS A 278 9.04 29.91 -13.04
N ASN A 279 9.75 29.22 -12.16
CA ASN A 279 11.10 29.51 -11.67
C ASN A 279 11.26 30.88 -10.99
N THR A 280 10.16 31.53 -10.62
CA THR A 280 10.16 32.78 -9.85
C THR A 280 8.93 32.79 -8.98
N ILE A 281 9.12 32.70 -7.67
CA ILE A 281 8.03 32.88 -6.72
C ILE A 281 7.75 34.39 -6.65
N PRO A 282 6.51 34.86 -6.85
CA PRO A 282 6.18 36.27 -6.74
C PRO A 282 6.57 36.77 -5.35
N GLN A 283 7.34 37.86 -5.31
CA GLN A 283 7.67 38.56 -4.08
C GLN A 283 7.05 39.95 -4.11
N ASN A 284 6.32 40.31 -3.05
CA ASN A 284 5.83 41.66 -2.89
C ASN A 284 6.97 42.62 -2.51
N SER A 285 6.68 43.93 -2.43
CA SER A 285 7.69 44.95 -2.12
C SER A 285 8.30 44.84 -0.72
N GLU A 286 7.68 44.05 0.16
CA GLU A 286 8.14 43.78 1.53
C GLU A 286 9.03 42.52 1.61
N GLY A 287 9.19 41.80 0.48
CA GLY A 287 9.97 40.57 0.40
C GLY A 287 9.18 39.34 0.83
N GLU A 288 7.87 39.44 1.00
CA GLU A 288 6.99 38.30 1.28
C GLU A 288 6.66 37.58 -0.03
N TYR A 289 6.62 36.25 0.03
CA TYR A 289 6.10 35.42 -1.04
C TYR A 289 4.59 35.28 -0.86
N ASP A 290 3.85 35.79 -1.82
CA ASP A 290 2.41 35.97 -1.74
C ASP A 290 1.77 35.06 -2.78
N PHE A 291 1.14 33.97 -2.33
CA PHE A 291 0.21 33.20 -3.13
C PHE A 291 -1.12 33.93 -3.00
N ASP A 292 -1.75 34.35 -4.09
CA ASP A 292 -2.95 35.19 -4.03
C ASP A 292 -4.08 34.50 -3.23
N ASP A 293 -5.14 35.24 -2.91
CA ASP A 293 -6.38 34.68 -2.32
C ASP A 293 -7.01 33.63 -3.28
N ASP A 294 -6.70 33.75 -4.58
CA ASP A 294 -7.00 32.77 -5.61
C ASP A 294 -5.90 31.69 -5.66
N VAL A 295 -6.30 30.44 -5.84
CA VAL A 295 -5.35 29.30 -5.76
C VAL A 295 -4.24 29.43 -6.80
N ASP A 296 -3.02 29.73 -6.35
CA ASP A 296 -1.85 29.85 -7.22
C ASP A 296 -1.05 28.54 -7.29
N VAL A 297 -0.51 28.24 -8.48
CA VAL A 297 0.42 27.13 -8.68
C VAL A 297 1.79 27.71 -9.03
N VAL A 298 2.74 27.56 -8.10
CA VAL A 298 4.12 28.01 -8.28
C VAL A 298 5.00 26.81 -8.55
N TYR A 299 5.79 26.89 -9.62
CA TYR A 299 6.69 25.82 -10.06
C TYR A 299 8.14 26.28 -10.06
N SER A 300 9.05 25.42 -9.57
CA SER A 300 10.50 25.58 -9.69
C SER A 300 11.14 24.33 -10.28
N ASP A 301 11.97 24.48 -11.32
CA ASP A 301 12.78 23.40 -11.88
C ASP A 301 14.11 23.16 -11.15
N THR A 302 14.39 23.95 -10.11
CA THR A 302 15.58 23.82 -9.26
C THR A 302 15.23 23.78 -7.79
N ASP A 303 16.24 23.45 -6.97
CA ASP A 303 16.21 23.63 -5.52
C ASP A 303 15.73 25.05 -5.14
N LEU A 304 14.94 25.13 -4.08
CA LEU A 304 14.48 26.38 -3.49
C LEU A 304 15.04 26.56 -2.08
N GLU A 305 15.50 27.77 -1.80
CA GLU A 305 15.98 28.17 -0.48
C GLU A 305 15.23 29.42 -0.03
N PHE A 306 14.45 29.29 1.05
CA PHE A 306 13.78 30.40 1.71
C PHE A 306 14.64 30.92 2.85
N LYS A 307 14.99 32.21 2.81
CA LYS A 307 15.96 32.83 3.71
C LYS A 307 15.36 33.09 5.09
N ASN A 308 16.24 33.47 6.03
CA ASN A 308 15.83 33.76 7.40
C ASN A 308 14.81 34.91 7.44
N GLY A 309 13.66 34.66 8.05
CA GLY A 309 12.59 35.64 8.22
C GLY A 309 11.72 35.85 6.98
N ASP A 310 11.91 35.05 5.93
CA ASP A 310 11.00 35.05 4.78
C ASP A 310 9.59 34.68 5.24
N ILE A 311 8.58 35.27 4.60
CA ILE A 311 7.17 35.02 4.91
C ILE A 311 6.53 34.50 3.64
N ILE A 312 5.85 33.37 3.74
CA ILE A 312 5.07 32.75 2.67
C ILE A 312 3.61 32.78 3.13
N LYS A 313 2.71 33.38 2.35
CA LYS A 313 1.28 33.52 2.67
C LYS A 313 0.41 33.03 1.54
N GLY A 314 -0.85 32.75 1.88
CA GLY A 314 -1.92 32.48 0.93
C GLY A 314 -2.19 31.02 0.66
N ASN A 315 -3.10 30.77 -0.29
CA ASN A 315 -3.54 29.43 -0.67
C ASN A 315 -2.92 29.02 -2.00
N GLY A 316 -2.25 27.87 -2.05
CA GLY A 316 -1.64 27.45 -3.30
C GLY A 316 -0.93 26.11 -3.28
N ILE A 317 -0.35 25.79 -4.43
CA ILE A 317 0.52 24.63 -4.62
C ILE A 317 1.92 25.12 -5.00
N LEU A 318 2.92 24.72 -4.24
CA LEU A 318 4.34 24.91 -4.55
C LEU A 318 4.94 23.58 -5.04
N LEU A 319 5.22 23.50 -6.34
CA LEU A 319 5.87 22.37 -7.00
C LEU A 319 7.36 22.64 -7.17
N VAL A 320 8.21 21.73 -6.70
CA VAL A 320 9.67 21.89 -6.76
C VAL A 320 10.33 20.63 -7.29
N ASN A 321 11.01 20.75 -8.43
CA ASN A 321 11.84 19.67 -8.99
C ASN A 321 13.24 19.65 -8.35
N GLY A 322 13.28 19.51 -7.04
CA GLY A 322 14.52 19.60 -6.28
C GLY A 322 14.26 19.63 -4.80
N ASN A 323 15.26 20.06 -4.05
CA ASN A 323 15.18 20.18 -2.60
C ASN A 323 14.54 21.50 -2.20
N ILE A 324 13.85 21.52 -1.07
CA ILE A 324 13.33 22.73 -0.44
C ILE A 324 14.01 22.92 0.91
N ASP A 325 14.57 24.10 1.12
CA ASP A 325 15.27 24.43 2.36
C ASP A 325 14.69 25.70 2.99
N PHE A 326 13.89 25.53 4.04
CA PHE A 326 13.36 26.61 4.86
C PHE A 326 14.38 26.96 5.94
N LYS A 327 15.00 28.15 5.82
CA LYS A 327 15.96 28.65 6.82
C LYS A 327 15.24 29.15 8.08
N ASN A 328 15.97 29.83 8.96
CA ASN A 328 15.50 30.10 10.31
C ASN A 328 14.42 31.19 10.35
N GLY A 329 13.27 30.85 10.94
CA GLY A 329 12.18 31.81 11.17
C GLY A 329 11.40 32.13 9.91
N VAL A 330 11.35 31.21 8.95
CA VAL A 330 10.40 31.28 7.85
C VAL A 330 9.00 31.04 8.42
N ASN A 331 8.05 31.87 8.03
CA ASN A 331 6.65 31.72 8.44
C ASN A 331 5.84 31.32 7.20
N ILE A 332 5.07 30.22 7.27
CA ILE A 332 4.37 29.65 6.11
C ILE A 332 2.89 29.53 6.42
N SER A 333 2.05 30.27 5.68
CA SER A 333 0.60 30.08 5.65
C SER A 333 -0.03 30.11 7.05
N THR A 334 0.32 31.10 7.86
CA THR A 334 -0.10 31.15 9.28
C THR A 334 -1.39 31.90 9.54
N ALA A 335 -2.06 32.42 8.50
CA ALA A 335 -3.36 33.03 8.69
C ALA A 335 -4.46 31.96 8.75
N ASP A 336 -5.54 32.28 9.48
CA ASP A 336 -6.70 31.40 9.59
C ASP A 336 -7.26 31.10 8.18
N ASN A 337 -7.31 29.81 7.81
CA ASN A 337 -7.79 29.30 6.52
C ASN A 337 -6.86 29.52 5.30
N GLU A 338 -5.59 29.85 5.52
CA GLU A 338 -4.58 29.71 4.48
C GLU A 338 -3.96 28.31 4.56
N ASN A 339 -3.95 27.59 3.45
CA ASN A 339 -3.32 26.29 3.33
C ASN A 339 -2.35 26.30 2.15
N LEU A 340 -1.14 25.78 2.36
CA LEU A 340 -0.17 25.60 1.30
C LEU A 340 0.13 24.11 1.09
N ILE A 341 0.03 23.66 -0.16
CA ILE A 341 0.50 22.32 -0.54
C ILE A 341 1.91 22.47 -1.11
N ILE A 342 2.86 21.77 -0.52
CA ILE A 342 4.26 21.72 -0.96
C ILE A 342 4.54 20.33 -1.52
N ILE A 343 4.97 20.25 -2.77
CA ILE A 343 5.36 18.98 -3.41
C ILE A 343 6.80 19.12 -3.91
N ALA A 344 7.71 18.39 -3.27
CA ALA A 344 9.13 18.38 -3.62
C ALA A 344 9.55 17.03 -4.22
N ASN A 345 10.26 17.06 -5.35
CA ASN A 345 10.93 15.89 -5.92
C ASN A 345 12.34 15.66 -5.31
N GLY A 346 12.56 16.17 -4.10
CA GLY A 346 13.79 16.01 -3.35
C GLY A 346 13.49 16.04 -1.85
N ASP A 347 14.48 16.43 -1.06
CA ASP A 347 14.34 16.57 0.39
C ASP A 347 13.62 17.89 0.74
N VAL A 348 12.83 17.89 1.82
CA VAL A 348 12.28 19.10 2.44
C VAL A 348 12.89 19.28 3.82
N THR A 349 13.51 20.43 4.05
CA THR A 349 14.16 20.74 5.33
C THR A 349 13.55 21.98 5.98
N PHE A 350 13.05 21.82 7.20
CA PHE A 350 12.68 22.88 8.12
C PHE A 350 13.80 23.09 9.15
N ASN A 351 14.61 24.15 9.00
CA ASN A 351 15.75 24.37 9.91
C ASN A 351 15.37 25.06 11.23
N ASN A 352 14.19 25.68 11.37
CA ASN A 352 13.78 26.32 12.64
C ASN A 352 12.26 26.52 12.77
N SER A 353 11.83 27.05 13.94
CA SER A 353 10.48 27.54 14.31
C SER A 353 9.77 28.16 13.13
N SER A 354 9.03 27.30 12.44
CA SER A 354 8.12 27.63 11.38
C SER A 354 6.78 27.08 11.84
N ASP A 355 5.76 27.90 11.75
CA ASP A 355 4.39 27.42 11.81
C ASP A 355 3.99 27.20 10.35
N PHE A 356 3.36 26.06 10.07
CA PHE A 356 2.98 25.64 8.73
C PHE A 356 1.56 25.10 8.75
N SER A 357 0.68 25.66 7.91
CA SER A 357 -0.66 25.10 7.66
C SER A 357 -0.73 24.54 6.23
N GLY A 358 -1.02 23.25 6.10
CA GLY A 358 -1.18 22.58 4.82
C GLY A 358 -0.52 21.21 4.73
N MET A 359 -0.15 20.81 3.51
CA MET A 359 0.44 19.49 3.25
C MET A 359 1.85 19.61 2.70
N VAL A 360 2.78 18.80 3.23
CA VAL A 360 4.11 18.63 2.63
C VAL A 360 4.22 17.21 2.10
N TYR A 361 4.53 17.11 0.83
CA TYR A 361 4.96 15.88 0.18
C TYR A 361 6.43 16.01 -0.25
N ALA A 362 7.25 15.02 0.08
CA ALA A 362 8.62 14.90 -0.38
C ALA A 362 8.88 13.51 -0.99
N SER A 363 9.45 13.46 -2.20
CA SER A 363 9.96 12.19 -2.75
C SER A 363 11.22 11.72 -2.03
N GLY A 364 12.01 12.68 -1.53
CA GLY A 364 13.13 12.48 -0.62
C GLY A 364 12.69 12.49 0.84
N LYS A 365 13.52 13.02 1.72
CA LYS A 365 13.34 13.02 3.18
C LYS A 365 12.75 14.34 3.68
N ILE A 366 11.99 14.27 4.76
CA ILE A 366 11.51 15.44 5.50
C ILE A 366 12.32 15.60 6.80
N TYR A 367 13.04 16.70 6.92
CA TYR A 367 13.83 17.02 8.10
C TYR A 367 13.25 18.21 8.86
N ILE A 368 12.85 18.01 10.10
CA ILE A 368 12.45 19.06 11.02
C ILE A 368 13.56 19.19 12.08
N LYS A 369 14.46 20.17 11.92
CA LYS A 369 15.67 20.30 12.77
C LYS A 369 15.49 21.17 14.01
N ALA A 370 14.32 21.76 14.21
CA ALA A 370 13.94 22.47 15.43
C ALA A 370 12.43 22.38 15.65
N LYS A 371 11.90 23.15 16.59
CA LYS A 371 10.44 23.30 16.77
C LYS A 371 9.79 23.64 15.43
N VAL A 372 8.75 22.92 15.05
CA VAL A 372 7.83 23.26 13.96
C VAL A 372 6.44 22.88 14.42
N ASP A 373 5.48 23.77 14.21
CA ASP A 373 4.07 23.48 14.45
C ASP A 373 3.40 23.32 13.08
N VAL A 374 3.06 22.08 12.73
CA VAL A 374 2.37 21.70 11.49
C VAL A 374 0.90 21.50 11.78
N GLN A 375 0.04 22.21 11.04
CA GLN A 375 -1.38 21.98 10.96
C GLN A 375 -1.70 21.41 9.57
N GLY A 376 -1.74 20.08 9.47
CA GLY A 376 -1.99 19.34 8.25
C GLY A 376 -1.20 18.04 8.22
N SER A 377 -0.55 17.75 7.08
CA SER A 377 0.04 16.43 6.82
C SER A 377 1.48 16.51 6.30
N LEU A 378 2.33 15.57 6.73
CA LEU A 378 3.68 15.38 6.21
C LEU A 378 3.78 13.96 5.61
N ILE A 379 4.18 13.88 4.35
CA ILE A 379 4.21 12.63 3.57
C ILE A 379 5.58 12.48 2.91
N SER A 380 6.27 11.37 3.18
CA SER A 380 7.60 11.08 2.65
C SER A 380 7.65 9.71 1.97
N LYS A 381 8.15 9.66 0.72
CA LYS A 381 8.20 8.44 -0.09
C LYS A 381 9.53 7.65 0.04
N THR A 382 10.55 8.20 0.70
CA THR A 382 11.88 7.58 0.78
C THR A 382 11.78 6.11 1.23
N ALA A 383 12.57 5.23 0.61
CA ALA A 383 12.49 3.77 0.80
C ALA A 383 12.75 3.28 2.24
N ILE A 384 12.18 2.11 2.52
CA ILE A 384 12.01 1.35 3.79
C ILE A 384 13.26 1.26 4.71
N GLU A 385 14.47 1.53 4.21
CA GLU A 385 15.72 1.34 4.98
C GLU A 385 16.36 2.64 5.52
N GLU A 386 15.84 3.82 5.20
CA GLU A 386 16.40 5.08 5.69
C GLU A 386 15.38 5.86 6.51
N THR A 387 15.85 6.66 7.47
CA THR A 387 14.98 7.63 8.15
C THR A 387 14.42 8.62 7.13
N THR A 388 13.11 8.55 6.93
CA THR A 388 12.34 9.27 5.90
C THR A 388 11.82 10.60 6.45
N ILE A 389 11.46 10.62 7.75
CA ILE A 389 11.07 11.81 8.49
C ILE A 389 11.86 11.85 9.80
N SER A 390 12.61 12.93 10.02
CA SER A 390 13.37 13.12 11.26
C SER A 390 12.98 14.43 11.91
N ILE A 391 12.40 14.36 13.11
CA ILE A 391 12.01 15.52 13.90
C ILE A 391 12.96 15.64 15.08
N ASN A 392 13.94 16.54 14.96
CA ASN A 392 14.90 16.83 16.02
C ASN A 392 14.63 18.20 16.63
N ASN A 393 13.73 18.24 17.60
CA ASN A 393 13.40 19.47 18.27
C ASN A 393 14.43 19.86 19.34
N GLY A 394 15.42 20.69 18.97
CA GLY A 394 16.44 21.18 19.91
C GLY A 394 15.95 22.18 20.99
N GLY A 395 14.67 22.54 21.02
CA GLY A 395 14.06 23.47 21.97
C GLY A 395 13.43 22.80 23.20
N ASN A 396 13.01 23.60 24.19
CA ASN A 396 12.26 23.11 25.36
C ASN A 396 10.75 22.93 25.06
N ASP A 397 10.25 23.65 24.06
CA ASP A 397 8.85 23.63 23.65
C ASP A 397 8.66 22.55 22.59
N PRO A 398 7.61 21.70 22.68
CA PRO A 398 7.39 20.61 21.73
C PRO A 398 7.14 21.12 20.30
N SER A 399 7.52 20.32 19.30
CA SER A 399 6.96 20.42 17.96
C SER A 399 5.56 19.82 17.99
N LYS A 400 4.59 20.45 17.32
CA LYS A 400 3.23 19.93 17.23
C LYS A 400 2.89 19.58 15.78
N ILE A 401 2.34 18.41 15.53
CA ILE A 401 1.73 18.06 14.23
C ILE A 401 0.28 17.77 14.52
N VAL A 402 -0.64 18.54 13.95
CA VAL A 402 -2.08 18.37 14.08
C VAL A 402 -2.63 18.09 12.71
N TYR A 403 -3.26 16.94 12.52
CA TYR A 403 -3.93 16.67 11.25
C TYR A 403 -5.05 17.68 11.00
N ASP A 404 -5.04 18.26 9.80
CA ASP A 404 -6.08 19.15 9.31
C ASP A 404 -6.25 18.89 7.81
N ASN A 405 -7.42 18.41 7.41
CA ASN A 405 -7.71 18.06 6.03
C ASN A 405 -8.21 19.24 5.18
N SER A 406 -8.23 20.45 5.73
CA SER A 406 -8.71 21.63 5.02
C SER A 406 -7.87 21.97 3.79
N TYR A 407 -6.61 21.49 3.70
CA TYR A 407 -5.78 21.59 2.51
C TYR A 407 -6.34 20.81 1.31
N LEU A 408 -7.17 19.77 1.52
CA LEU A 408 -7.77 19.00 0.43
C LEU A 408 -8.68 19.86 -0.47
N LYS A 409 -9.26 20.92 0.10
CA LYS A 409 -10.08 21.89 -0.64
C LYS A 409 -9.30 22.59 -1.75
N ILE A 410 -7.97 22.68 -1.66
CA ILE A 410 -7.14 23.27 -2.72
C ILE A 410 -7.20 22.41 -3.98
N PHE A 411 -7.09 21.08 -3.84
CA PHE A 411 -7.23 20.15 -4.96
C PHE A 411 -8.63 20.23 -5.56
N GLU A 412 -9.67 20.21 -4.72
CA GLU A 412 -11.07 20.36 -5.16
C GLU A 412 -11.29 21.67 -5.95
N ASN A 413 -10.75 22.79 -5.44
CA ASN A 413 -10.89 24.11 -6.07
C ASN A 413 -10.17 24.20 -7.42
N LEU A 414 -9.04 23.50 -7.57
CA LEU A 414 -8.30 23.43 -8.83
C LEU A 414 -8.90 22.43 -9.82
N GLY A 415 -9.95 21.69 -9.42
CA GLY A 415 -10.47 20.57 -10.21
C GLY A 415 -9.42 19.49 -10.45
N ILE A 416 -8.37 19.45 -9.61
CA ILE A 416 -7.43 18.34 -9.57
C ILE A 416 -8.18 17.27 -8.80
N GLU A 417 -8.67 16.28 -9.54
CA GLU A 417 -8.97 15.00 -8.91
C GLU A 417 -7.66 14.57 -8.28
N LEU A 418 -7.62 14.59 -6.94
CA LEU A 418 -6.59 13.87 -6.25
C LEU A 418 -6.57 12.48 -6.88
N PRO A 419 -5.40 11.86 -7.06
CA PRO A 419 -5.38 10.42 -7.07
C PRO A 419 -5.98 10.02 -5.73
N THR A 420 -7.30 9.86 -5.71
CA THR A 420 -7.87 8.72 -5.06
C THR A 420 -6.98 7.62 -5.59
N ILE A 421 -6.26 6.96 -4.69
CA ILE A 421 -6.12 5.51 -4.87
C ILE A 421 -7.59 5.15 -5.08
N GLU A 422 -8.00 5.02 -6.35
CA GLU A 422 -9.40 4.79 -6.62
C GLU A 422 -9.69 3.60 -5.73
N ASN A 423 -10.76 3.67 -4.94
CA ASN A 423 -11.32 2.45 -4.40
C ASN A 423 -11.82 1.53 -5.54
N GLU A 424 -11.25 1.59 -6.76
CA GLU A 424 -10.94 0.39 -7.51
C GLU A 424 -10.09 -0.47 -6.58
N PHE A 425 -10.78 -1.39 -5.92
CA PHE A 425 -10.24 -2.47 -5.12
C PHE A 425 -9.28 -3.34 -5.94
N GLY A 426 -8.15 -2.76 -6.37
CA GLY A 426 -7.01 -3.44 -6.93
C GLY A 426 -6.33 -4.15 -5.78
N TYR A 427 -6.74 -5.39 -5.55
CA TYR A 427 -6.03 -6.26 -4.65
C TYR A 427 -4.69 -6.61 -5.29
N ASP A 428 -3.58 -6.20 -4.68
CA ASP A 428 -2.31 -6.85 -4.94
C ASP A 428 -2.36 -8.24 -4.33
N LEU A 429 -2.43 -9.24 -5.21
CA LEU A 429 -2.67 -10.62 -4.85
C LEU A 429 -1.32 -11.36 -4.75
N GLU A 430 -0.75 -11.46 -3.55
CA GLU A 430 0.45 -12.30 -3.31
C GLU A 430 0.06 -13.76 -3.07
N ILE A 431 0.71 -14.71 -3.75
CA ILE A 431 0.46 -16.14 -3.56
C ILE A 431 1.05 -16.61 -2.22
N VAL A 432 0.18 -16.83 -1.23
CA VAL A 432 0.56 -17.29 0.12
C VAL A 432 0.81 -18.79 0.16
N SER A 433 -0.01 -19.56 -0.55
CA SER A 433 0.11 -21.02 -0.59
C SER A 433 -0.40 -21.63 -1.89
N TRP A 434 0.17 -22.78 -2.22
CA TRP A 434 -0.10 -23.48 -3.47
C TRP A 434 -0.17 -25.00 -3.23
N GLN A 435 -1.27 -25.63 -3.68
CA GLN A 435 -1.48 -27.08 -3.56
C GLN A 435 -1.97 -27.70 -4.88
N GLU A 436 -1.35 -28.83 -5.27
CA GLU A 436 -1.71 -29.67 -6.44
C GLU A 436 -2.42 -30.98 -6.06
#